data_AF-A0A6G4X4E2-F1
#
_entry.id   AF-A0A6G4X4E2-F1
#
_cell.length_a   1.000
_cell.length_b   1.000
_cell.length_c   1.000
_cell.angle_alpha   90.00
_cell.angle_beta   90.00
_cell.angle_gamma   90.00
#
_symmetry.space_group_name_H-M   'P 1'
#
loop_
_entity.id
_entity.type
_entity.pdbx_description
1 polymer ?
#
loop_
_entity_poly.entity_id
_entity_poly.type
_entity_poly.pdbx_seq_one_letter_code
_entity_poly.pdbx_strand_id
1 'polypeptide(L)'
;MRGLAPGGGDGKGFVDTALVRDDRGRYHAFTSDVTHGQVEHAVADRLTGPYRLTGQGDWAGWGGELGGPSVVRLPDGGYRIYLYGHRTGQYFYSDSDDLEHWSGKRELPGLSGSVRQGTVIRETATERPGDTNPALPGYHADPDILYADGRYWMYPTEDGHPGWSGTRFPVFSSPDLVDWRNEGTALDLADVSWCDANAWAPGIVEKDGTYWLYFTACQSIGVAKADSPAGPFRDALGEPLVKKGEFGHQSIDAAAFVDDDGTPYLYFGQGGFEAARLKEDMVSFATTPENIAPPGYNEAPKVFKRAGRYYAMWSENDTRSPDYQVSYGVSDSPLGPFTKAAGGPVLSKDPGDQILGTGHNSVIQVPGRDEWYLVYHRFARPGGDGTHREVALDRLRFGADGSIPAVRPTQRGIDPVTPVRADR
;
A
#
# COMPACT_ATOMS: atom_id res chain seq x y z
N MET A 1 42.29 -11.32 9.44
CA MET A 1 42.16 -9.94 9.96
C MET A 1 43.18 -9.75 11.07
N ARG A 2 44.08 -8.76 10.98
CA ARG A 2 44.72 -8.25 12.21
C ARG A 2 43.60 -7.56 12.96
N GLY A 3 43.15 -8.12 14.08
CA GLY A 3 42.03 -7.58 14.86
C GLY A 3 42.28 -6.14 15.33
N LEU A 4 41.27 -5.52 15.93
CA LEU A 4 41.32 -4.15 16.47
C LEU A 4 42.50 -3.89 17.44
N ALA A 5 43.16 -4.94 17.95
CA ALA A 5 44.54 -4.92 18.43
C ALA A 5 45.12 -6.36 18.52
N PRO A 6 46.44 -6.59 18.46
CA PRO A 6 47.05 -7.79 19.02
C PRO A 6 47.06 -7.68 20.55
N GLY A 7 46.63 -8.73 21.24
CA GLY A 7 46.57 -8.79 22.71
C GLY A 7 47.91 -8.48 23.36
N GLY A 8 47.97 -7.36 24.08
CA GLY A 8 49.02 -7.05 25.02
C GLY A 8 48.65 -7.60 26.40
N GLY A 9 49.45 -8.55 26.87
CA GLY A 9 49.77 -8.78 28.30
C GLY A 9 48.74 -9.43 29.21
N ASP A 10 47.52 -8.90 29.29
CA ASP A 10 46.71 -9.07 30.51
C ASP A 10 45.18 -8.82 30.35
N GLY A 11 44.70 -8.38 29.18
CA GLY A 11 43.28 -8.10 28.93
C GLY A 11 42.54 -9.20 28.15
N LYS A 12 41.26 -9.44 28.47
CA LYS A 12 40.38 -10.40 27.78
C LYS A 12 40.03 -9.99 26.33
N GLY A 13 40.47 -8.81 25.89
CA GLY A 13 40.34 -8.31 24.52
C GLY A 13 38.96 -7.75 24.19
N PHE A 14 38.74 -7.50 22.90
CA PHE A 14 37.51 -6.94 22.34
C PHE A 14 36.65 -8.03 21.68
N VAL A 15 35.34 -8.01 21.94
CA VAL A 15 34.36 -8.99 21.41
C VAL A 15 33.10 -8.31 20.89
N ASP A 16 32.20 -9.08 20.28
CA ASP A 16 30.87 -8.64 19.84
C ASP A 16 30.91 -7.38 18.97
N THR A 17 31.71 -7.38 17.91
CA THR A 17 31.91 -6.17 17.10
C THR A 17 30.78 -5.96 16.10
N ALA A 18 30.06 -4.84 16.20
CA ALA A 18 29.17 -4.33 15.16
C ALA A 18 29.94 -3.44 14.18
N LEU A 19 29.79 -3.72 12.89
CA LEU A 19 30.35 -2.93 11.81
C LEU A 19 29.24 -2.20 11.05
N VAL A 20 29.42 -0.91 10.83
CA VAL A 20 28.50 -0.08 10.03
C VAL A 20 29.31 0.85 9.14
N ARG A 21 28.84 1.10 7.92
CA ARG A 21 29.48 2.02 6.98
C ARG A 21 28.67 3.32 6.93
N ASP A 22 29.33 4.45 7.10
CA ASP A 22 28.69 5.77 7.00
C ASP A 22 28.48 6.18 5.52
N ASP A 23 27.74 7.26 5.33
CA ASP A 23 27.41 7.80 3.99
C ASP A 23 28.65 8.37 3.27
N ARG A 24 29.75 8.62 3.99
CA ARG A 24 31.05 9.05 3.43
C ARG A 24 31.94 7.88 3.05
N GLY A 25 31.47 6.66 3.28
CA GLY A 25 32.13 5.41 2.93
C GLY A 25 33.13 4.89 3.96
N ARG A 26 33.24 5.52 5.14
CA ARG A 26 34.07 5.11 6.29
C ARG A 26 33.37 3.99 7.06
N TYR A 27 34.15 3.04 7.57
CA TYR A 27 33.66 1.94 8.41
C TYR A 27 33.85 2.28 9.88
N HIS A 28 32.81 2.10 10.67
CA HIS A 28 32.79 2.24 12.12
C HIS A 28 32.64 0.85 12.73
N ALA A 29 33.42 0.58 13.77
CA ALA A 29 33.39 -0.62 14.57
C ALA A 29 33.04 -0.26 16.00
N PHE A 30 31.96 -0.82 16.52
CA PHE A 30 31.57 -0.74 17.93
C PHE A 30 31.83 -2.10 18.56
N THR A 31 32.67 -2.16 19.58
CA THR A 31 33.16 -3.43 20.12
C THR A 31 33.14 -3.42 21.65
N SER A 32 32.85 -4.56 22.25
CA SER A 32 32.80 -4.68 23.71
C SER A 32 34.20 -4.95 24.25
N ASP A 33 34.71 -4.08 25.11
CA ASP A 33 35.89 -4.35 25.92
C ASP A 33 35.50 -5.24 27.10
N VAL A 34 35.93 -6.50 27.05
CA VAL A 34 35.62 -7.49 28.10
C VAL A 34 36.33 -7.16 29.42
N THR A 35 37.39 -6.36 29.38
CA THR A 35 38.20 -6.00 30.55
C THR A 35 37.49 -4.96 31.41
N HIS A 36 36.90 -3.94 30.76
CA HIS A 36 36.29 -2.79 31.44
C HIS A 36 34.76 -2.77 31.34
N GLY A 37 34.15 -3.68 30.56
CA GLY A 37 32.70 -3.72 30.35
C GLY A 37 32.18 -2.50 29.62
N GLN A 38 32.97 -1.94 28.70
CA GLN A 38 32.64 -0.73 27.95
C GLN A 38 32.52 -1.03 26.46
N VAL A 39 31.79 -0.19 25.73
CA VAL A 39 31.67 -0.29 24.28
C VAL A 39 32.56 0.76 23.64
N GLU A 40 33.59 0.29 22.94
CA GLU A 40 34.58 1.13 22.27
C GLU A 40 34.26 1.34 20.80
N HIS A 41 34.71 2.48 20.29
CA HIS A 41 34.52 2.87 18.90
C HIS A 41 35.85 2.97 18.17
N ALA A 42 35.89 2.39 16.97
CA ALA A 42 37.02 2.50 16.06
C ALA A 42 36.55 2.76 14.63
N VAL A 43 37.44 3.33 13.82
CA VAL A 43 37.16 3.64 12.40
C VAL A 43 38.22 3.11 11.45
N ALA A 44 37.82 2.82 10.21
CA ALA A 44 38.69 2.43 9.10
C ALA A 44 38.16 2.92 7.75
N ASP A 45 39.05 3.16 6.78
CA ASP A 45 38.67 3.49 5.41
C ASP A 45 38.27 2.25 4.57
N ARG A 46 38.55 1.04 5.09
CA ARG A 46 38.27 -0.24 4.45
C ARG A 46 37.66 -1.21 5.46
N LEU A 47 36.74 -2.06 5.00
CA LEU A 47 36.10 -3.08 5.83
C LEU A 47 37.10 -4.00 6.54
N THR A 48 38.25 -4.26 5.91
CA THR A 48 39.30 -5.13 6.46
C THR A 48 40.31 -4.38 7.34
N GLY A 49 40.08 -3.10 7.61
CA GLY A 49 40.96 -2.24 8.38
C GLY A 49 42.12 -1.63 7.57
N PRO A 50 43.16 -1.11 8.24
CA PRO A 50 43.34 -1.13 9.70
C PRO A 50 42.34 -0.21 10.41
N TYR A 51 41.81 -0.68 11.54
CA TYR A 51 40.94 0.13 12.40
C TYR A 51 41.75 0.89 13.44
N ARG A 52 41.31 2.11 13.75
CA ARG A 52 41.89 2.98 14.78
C ARG A 52 40.84 3.31 15.82
N LEU A 53 41.11 3.05 17.10
CA LEU A 53 40.24 3.45 18.20
C LEU A 53 40.10 4.97 18.27
N THR A 54 38.87 5.45 18.33
CA THR A 54 38.47 6.86 18.37
C THR A 54 37.61 7.19 19.58
N GLY A 55 36.86 6.23 20.10
CA GLY A 55 36.14 6.32 21.37
C GLY A 55 36.60 5.22 22.32
N GLN A 56 37.10 5.61 23.49
CA GLN A 56 37.56 4.69 24.54
C GLN A 56 36.94 5.06 25.89
N GLY A 57 36.60 4.07 26.70
CA GLY A 57 36.01 4.28 28.01
C GLY A 57 34.51 4.57 27.95
N ASP A 58 34.06 5.55 28.75
CA ASP A 58 32.67 6.05 28.71
C ASP A 58 32.52 7.23 27.75
N TRP A 59 33.12 7.12 26.57
CA TRP A 59 33.22 8.21 25.59
C TRP A 59 31.84 8.68 25.08
N ALA A 60 30.85 7.80 25.08
CA ALA A 60 29.47 8.08 24.68
C ALA A 60 28.53 8.40 25.87
N GLY A 61 29.01 8.37 27.11
CA GLY A 61 28.20 8.67 28.30
C GLY A 61 27.14 7.61 28.63
N TRP A 62 27.36 6.36 28.22
CA TRP A 62 26.45 5.24 28.50
C TRP A 62 26.76 4.55 29.83
N GLY A 63 27.92 4.79 30.44
CA GLY A 63 28.43 4.03 31.57
C GLY A 63 28.92 2.62 31.19
N GLY A 64 29.35 1.86 32.18
CA GLY A 64 29.90 0.51 32.00
C GLY A 64 28.88 -0.62 32.11
N GLU A 65 29.40 -1.85 32.04
CA GLU A 65 28.67 -3.13 32.05
C GLU A 65 27.72 -3.32 30.87
N LEU A 66 28.10 -2.75 29.73
CA LEU A 66 27.37 -2.85 28.48
C LEU A 66 28.18 -3.70 27.50
N GLY A 67 27.47 -4.47 26.68
CA GLY A 67 28.08 -5.24 25.61
C GLY A 67 27.07 -5.66 24.56
N GLY A 68 27.51 -6.50 23.63
CA GLY A 68 26.69 -6.95 22.50
C GLY A 68 26.15 -5.79 21.64
N PRO A 69 26.99 -4.81 21.23
CA PRO A 69 26.51 -3.71 20.40
C PRO A 69 25.94 -4.24 19.09
N SER A 70 24.82 -3.67 18.67
CA SER A 70 24.28 -3.84 17.32
C SER A 70 23.82 -2.51 16.79
N VAL A 71 24.32 -2.10 15.63
CA VAL A 71 24.01 -0.78 15.04
C VAL A 71 23.12 -0.97 13.82
N VAL A 72 22.04 -0.19 13.74
CA VAL A 72 21.13 -0.14 12.58
C VAL A 72 20.98 1.29 12.08
N ARG A 73 20.75 1.44 10.77
CA ARG A 73 20.34 2.71 10.17
C ARG A 73 18.83 2.87 10.27
N LEU A 74 18.39 4.04 10.74
CA LEU A 74 16.99 4.41 10.93
C LEU A 74 16.39 4.97 9.62
N PRO A 75 15.05 4.96 9.48
CA PRO A 75 14.38 5.47 8.27
C PRO A 75 14.62 6.95 7.96
N ASP A 76 14.88 7.76 8.98
CA ASP A 76 15.18 9.19 8.88
C ASP A 76 16.65 9.47 8.49
N GLY A 77 17.46 8.43 8.31
CA GLY A 77 18.88 8.52 7.97
C GLY A 77 19.81 8.51 9.18
N GLY A 78 19.28 8.59 10.39
CA GLY A 78 20.06 8.44 11.62
C GLY A 78 20.46 6.99 11.90
N TYR A 79 21.06 6.77 13.07
CA TYR A 79 21.56 5.47 13.52
C TYR A 79 21.08 5.18 14.94
N ARG A 80 20.83 3.91 15.22
CA ARG A 80 20.55 3.40 16.56
C ARG A 80 21.51 2.27 16.90
N ILE A 81 22.12 2.34 18.07
CA ILE A 81 22.86 1.23 18.67
C ILE A 81 22.01 0.60 19.77
N TYR A 82 21.95 -0.73 19.78
CA TYR A 82 21.35 -1.53 20.84
C TYR A 82 22.45 -2.16 21.68
N LEU A 83 22.23 -2.20 23.00
CA LEU A 83 23.20 -2.59 24.01
C LEU A 83 22.55 -3.52 25.03
N TYR A 84 23.28 -4.53 25.49
CA TYR A 84 22.85 -5.42 26.58
C TYR A 84 23.58 -5.07 27.88
N GLY A 85 22.83 -4.91 28.98
CA GLY A 85 23.37 -4.70 30.31
C GLY A 85 23.74 -6.01 31.00
N HIS A 86 25.03 -6.31 31.13
CA HIS A 86 25.51 -7.58 31.66
C HIS A 86 25.07 -7.87 33.10
N ARG A 87 24.96 -6.83 33.94
CA ARG A 87 24.53 -6.97 35.34
C ARG A 87 23.02 -6.82 35.55
N THR A 88 22.35 -6.06 34.69
CA THR A 88 20.92 -5.76 34.85
C THR A 88 20.03 -6.73 34.07
N GLY A 89 20.56 -7.39 33.04
CA GLY A 89 19.75 -8.17 32.10
C GLY A 89 18.82 -7.31 31.22
N GLN A 90 18.96 -5.99 31.31
CA GLN A 90 18.15 -5.02 30.57
C GLN A 90 18.79 -4.71 29.22
N TYR A 91 17.97 -4.16 28.34
CA TYR A 91 18.34 -3.76 27.00
C TYR A 91 18.25 -2.25 26.91
N PHE A 92 19.22 -1.67 26.23
CA PHE A 92 19.28 -0.24 26.03
C PHE A 92 19.42 0.08 24.56
N TYR A 93 19.02 1.28 24.20
CA TYR A 93 19.34 1.87 22.91
C TYR A 93 19.86 3.30 23.07
N SER A 94 20.61 3.73 22.06
CA SER A 94 21.08 5.11 21.92
C SER A 94 21.05 5.50 20.45
N ASP A 95 20.75 6.77 20.17
CA ASP A 95 20.62 7.30 18.82
C ASP A 95 21.75 8.26 18.48
N SER A 96 22.14 8.32 17.20
CA SER A 96 23.18 9.18 16.63
C SER A 96 22.86 9.55 15.18
N ASP A 97 23.23 10.75 14.76
CA ASP A 97 23.10 11.17 13.35
C ASP A 97 24.37 10.89 12.53
N ASP A 98 25.51 10.65 13.19
CA ASP A 98 26.83 10.65 12.55
C ASP A 98 27.76 9.49 12.97
N LEU A 99 27.27 8.59 13.83
CA LEU A 99 28.02 7.48 14.44
C LEU A 99 29.19 7.89 15.36
N GLU A 100 29.38 9.19 15.61
CA GLU A 100 30.44 9.74 16.46
C GLU A 100 29.87 10.39 17.73
N HIS A 101 28.67 10.96 17.66
CA HIS A 101 27.99 11.58 18.79
C HIS A 101 26.68 10.86 19.08
N TRP A 102 26.53 10.38 20.32
CA TRP A 102 25.40 9.56 20.74
C TRP A 102 24.61 10.24 21.85
N SER A 103 23.29 10.02 21.84
CA SER A 103 22.42 10.40 22.95
C SER A 103 22.69 9.57 24.21
N GLY A 104 22.10 9.97 25.34
CA GLY A 104 22.11 9.14 26.55
C GLY A 104 21.33 7.84 26.33
N LYS A 105 21.83 6.72 26.89
CA LYS A 105 21.17 5.42 26.74
C LYS A 105 19.76 5.45 27.36
N ARG A 106 18.82 4.79 26.68
CA ARG A 106 17.43 4.61 27.13
C ARG A 106 17.12 3.14 27.23
N GLU A 107 16.36 2.73 28.24
CA GLU A 107 15.90 1.34 28.35
C GLU A 107 14.95 1.02 27.20
N LEU A 108 15.14 -0.13 26.57
CA LEU A 108 14.30 -0.62 25.48
C LEU A 108 13.10 -1.37 26.06
N PRO A 109 11.86 -0.86 25.89
CA PRO A 109 10.68 -1.54 26.39
C PRO A 109 10.29 -2.75 25.53
N GLY A 110 9.64 -3.74 26.14
CA GLY A 110 8.79 -4.68 25.40
C GLY A 110 9.48 -5.86 24.72
N LEU A 111 10.67 -6.28 25.17
CA LEU A 111 11.26 -7.54 24.70
C LEU A 111 10.61 -8.74 25.39
N SER A 112 10.12 -9.70 24.60
CA SER A 112 9.74 -11.02 25.08
C SER A 112 10.97 -11.93 25.10
N GLY A 113 11.24 -12.56 26.25
CA GLY A 113 12.37 -13.48 26.41
C GLY A 113 13.70 -12.80 26.75
N SER A 114 14.81 -13.48 26.46
CA SER A 114 16.16 -13.03 26.83
C SER A 114 17.12 -13.23 25.67
N VAL A 115 17.69 -12.14 25.17
CA VAL A 115 18.74 -12.08 24.14
C VAL A 115 20.01 -11.55 24.81
N ARG A 116 21.08 -12.34 24.88
CA ARG A 116 22.33 -11.83 25.49
C ARG A 116 23.18 -11.03 24.51
N GLN A 117 23.26 -11.51 23.27
CA GLN A 117 24.02 -10.95 22.16
C GLN A 117 23.27 -11.31 20.87
N GLY A 118 23.24 -10.39 19.90
CA GLY A 118 22.61 -10.63 18.60
C GLY A 118 22.75 -9.43 17.68
N THR A 119 22.44 -9.63 16.40
CA THR A 119 22.31 -8.55 15.44
C THR A 119 20.85 -8.16 15.33
N VAL A 120 20.54 -6.90 15.61
CA VAL A 120 19.26 -6.31 15.26
C VAL A 120 19.33 -5.97 13.79
N ILE A 121 18.45 -6.57 13.00
CA ILE A 121 18.26 -6.23 11.60
C ILE A 121 16.91 -5.53 11.51
N ARG A 122 16.82 -4.48 10.70
CA ARG A 122 15.52 -3.95 10.33
C ARG A 122 14.76 -5.06 9.61
N GLU A 123 13.68 -5.53 10.20
CA GLU A 123 12.71 -6.34 9.46
C GLU A 123 12.10 -5.43 8.39
N THR A 124 12.61 -5.56 7.15
CA THR A 124 11.93 -5.01 5.98
C THR A 124 10.68 -5.84 5.84
N ALA A 125 9.53 -5.23 6.14
CA ALA A 125 8.40 -5.96 6.65
C ALA A 125 7.90 -7.01 5.65
N THR A 126 8.23 -8.27 5.93
CA THR A 126 7.59 -9.44 5.36
C THR A 126 6.26 -9.67 6.09
N GLU A 127 5.32 -10.32 5.42
CA GLU A 127 4.04 -10.75 6.01
C GLU A 127 4.28 -11.41 7.37
N ARG A 128 3.70 -10.83 8.44
CA ARG A 128 3.79 -11.43 9.77
C ARG A 128 2.63 -12.42 9.94
N PRO A 129 2.76 -13.45 10.79
CA PRO A 129 1.62 -14.30 11.13
C PRO A 129 0.43 -13.47 11.58
N GLY A 130 -0.70 -13.59 10.86
CA GLY A 130 -1.93 -12.85 11.12
C GLY A 130 -2.09 -11.53 10.37
N ASP A 131 -1.11 -11.09 9.57
CA ASP A 131 -1.31 -10.02 8.60
C ASP A 131 -2.23 -10.52 7.46
N THR A 132 -3.20 -9.70 7.05
CA THR A 132 -4.10 -9.98 5.91
C THR A 132 -3.89 -9.01 4.74
N ASN A 133 -2.89 -8.13 4.84
CA ASN A 133 -2.39 -7.35 3.71
C ASN A 133 -0.97 -7.82 3.34
N PRO A 134 -0.65 -7.94 2.03
CA PRO A 134 -1.54 -7.71 0.89
C PRO A 134 -2.70 -8.73 0.85
N ALA A 135 -3.87 -8.26 0.41
CA ALA A 135 -5.11 -9.04 0.41
C ALA A 135 -5.09 -10.15 -0.65
N LEU A 136 -4.38 -9.92 -1.75
CA LEU A 136 -4.22 -10.88 -2.85
C LEU A 136 -2.76 -11.29 -2.98
N PRO A 137 -2.45 -12.56 -3.30
CA PRO A 137 -1.10 -12.99 -3.58
C PRO A 137 -0.63 -12.47 -4.94
N GLY A 138 0.62 -12.03 -5.04
CA GLY A 138 1.24 -11.58 -6.29
C GLY A 138 1.01 -10.10 -6.58
N TYR A 139 1.36 -9.68 -7.81
CA TYR A 139 1.23 -8.29 -8.24
C TYR A 139 -0.13 -8.03 -8.87
N HIS A 140 -0.94 -7.28 -8.14
CA HIS A 140 -2.28 -6.91 -8.51
C HIS A 140 -2.49 -5.44 -8.16
N ALA A 141 -3.17 -4.74 -9.05
CA ALA A 141 -3.41 -3.32 -8.91
C ALA A 141 -4.83 -2.95 -9.29
N ASP A 142 -5.13 -1.65 -9.16
CA ASP A 142 -6.39 -1.04 -9.59
C ASP A 142 -7.64 -1.86 -9.22
N PRO A 143 -7.83 -2.22 -7.94
CA PRO A 143 -8.86 -3.16 -7.55
C PRO A 143 -10.25 -2.51 -7.58
N ASP A 144 -11.22 -3.19 -8.19
CA ASP A 144 -12.65 -2.95 -7.95
C ASP A 144 -13.32 -4.18 -7.33
N ILE A 145 -14.38 -3.94 -6.56
CA ILE A 145 -15.01 -4.96 -5.71
C ILE A 145 -16.53 -4.85 -5.72
N LEU A 146 -17.18 -6.01 -5.72
CA LEU A 146 -18.63 -6.17 -5.66
C LEU A 146 -18.98 -7.24 -4.63
N TYR A 147 -20.12 -7.10 -3.94
CA TYR A 147 -20.73 -8.22 -3.22
C TYR A 147 -21.89 -8.78 -4.01
N ALA A 148 -21.81 -10.05 -4.38
CA ALA A 148 -22.81 -10.74 -5.19
C ALA A 148 -22.85 -12.23 -4.87
N ASP A 149 -24.04 -12.83 -4.96
CA ASP A 149 -24.24 -14.28 -4.75
C ASP A 149 -23.65 -14.81 -3.43
N GLY A 150 -23.72 -14.00 -2.38
CA GLY A 150 -23.25 -14.37 -1.04
C GLY A 150 -21.73 -14.29 -0.84
N ARG A 151 -21.00 -13.67 -1.77
CA ARG A 151 -19.53 -13.54 -1.73
C ARG A 151 -19.09 -12.14 -2.16
N TYR A 152 -17.91 -11.76 -1.71
CA TYR A 152 -17.17 -10.63 -2.26
C TYR A 152 -16.40 -11.08 -3.50
N TRP A 153 -16.39 -10.27 -4.55
CA TRP A 153 -15.71 -10.51 -5.81
C TRP A 153 -14.81 -9.32 -6.12
N MET A 154 -13.52 -9.58 -6.33
CA MET A 154 -12.51 -8.56 -6.60
C MET A 154 -11.90 -8.75 -7.97
N TYR A 155 -11.79 -7.67 -8.71
CA TYR A 155 -11.26 -7.60 -10.07
C TYR A 155 -10.12 -6.58 -10.05
N PRO A 156 -8.86 -7.02 -10.07
CA PRO A 156 -7.72 -6.12 -10.23
C PRO A 156 -7.17 -6.15 -11.66
N THR A 157 -6.33 -5.18 -11.98
CA THR A 157 -5.31 -5.27 -13.04
C THR A 157 -4.31 -6.38 -12.69
N GLU A 158 -3.92 -7.20 -13.67
CA GLU A 158 -2.71 -8.03 -13.58
C GLU A 158 -1.47 -7.13 -13.72
N ASP A 159 -0.69 -6.98 -12.64
CA ASP A 159 0.43 -6.02 -12.55
C ASP A 159 1.79 -6.76 -12.58
N GLY A 160 2.90 -6.03 -12.51
CA GLY A 160 4.26 -6.61 -12.57
C GLY A 160 4.81 -6.79 -13.98
N HIS A 161 4.14 -6.23 -14.98
CA HIS A 161 4.56 -6.27 -16.39
C HIS A 161 5.25 -4.97 -16.81
N PRO A 162 6.37 -5.01 -17.56
CA PRO A 162 7.02 -3.81 -18.06
C PRO A 162 6.06 -2.89 -18.80
N GLY A 163 5.98 -1.62 -18.37
CA GLY A 163 5.11 -0.62 -18.98
C GLY A 163 3.61 -0.93 -18.86
N TRP A 164 3.19 -1.66 -17.82
CA TRP A 164 1.82 -2.11 -17.60
C TRP A 164 1.26 -2.86 -18.83
N SER A 165 2.05 -3.76 -19.41
CA SER A 165 1.69 -4.48 -20.64
C SER A 165 0.82 -5.73 -20.44
N GLY A 166 0.30 -5.97 -19.22
CA GLY A 166 -0.62 -7.06 -18.93
C GLY A 166 -1.85 -7.05 -19.82
N THR A 167 -2.43 -8.23 -20.08
CA THR A 167 -3.56 -8.41 -21.00
C THR A 167 -4.79 -9.04 -20.35
N ARG A 168 -4.73 -9.30 -19.03
CA ARG A 168 -5.74 -10.08 -18.32
C ARG A 168 -6.30 -9.31 -17.13
N PHE A 169 -7.58 -9.52 -16.90
CA PHE A 169 -8.29 -9.14 -15.69
C PHE A 169 -8.56 -10.41 -14.87
N PRO A 170 -7.74 -10.72 -13.86
CA PRO A 170 -8.03 -11.80 -12.93
C PRO A 170 -9.30 -11.52 -12.09
N VAL A 171 -9.88 -12.57 -11.52
CA VAL A 171 -11.01 -12.46 -10.58
C VAL A 171 -10.75 -13.29 -9.33
N PHE A 172 -11.07 -12.72 -8.18
CA PHE A 172 -10.96 -13.37 -6.88
C PHE A 172 -12.30 -13.34 -6.16
N SER A 173 -12.59 -14.37 -5.35
CA SER A 173 -13.78 -14.41 -4.52
C SER A 173 -13.45 -14.68 -3.06
N SER A 174 -14.15 -14.04 -2.13
CA SER A 174 -13.98 -14.24 -0.70
C SER A 174 -15.32 -14.32 0.03
N PRO A 175 -15.48 -15.20 1.04
CA PRO A 175 -16.67 -15.18 1.88
C PRO A 175 -16.65 -14.04 2.92
N ASP A 176 -15.48 -13.44 3.20
CA ASP A 176 -15.28 -12.64 4.41
C ASP A 176 -14.25 -11.50 4.29
N LEU A 177 -13.89 -11.09 3.07
CA LEU A 177 -12.88 -10.07 2.73
C LEU A 177 -11.43 -10.41 3.12
N VAL A 178 -11.17 -11.59 3.69
CA VAL A 178 -9.83 -12.03 4.10
C VAL A 178 -9.41 -13.29 3.36
N ASP A 179 -10.27 -14.32 3.32
CA ASP A 179 -9.95 -15.58 2.67
C ASP A 179 -10.28 -15.50 1.17
N TRP A 180 -9.30 -15.07 0.37
CA TRP A 180 -9.45 -14.91 -1.08
C TRP A 180 -9.10 -16.17 -1.85
N ARG A 181 -9.99 -16.57 -2.76
CA ARG A 181 -9.78 -17.62 -3.75
C ARG A 181 -9.59 -16.98 -5.12
N ASN A 182 -8.53 -17.36 -5.83
CA ASN A 182 -8.37 -17.04 -7.25
C ASN A 182 -9.36 -17.87 -8.07
N GLU A 183 -10.23 -17.21 -8.83
CA GLU A 183 -11.26 -17.83 -9.69
C GLU A 183 -10.87 -17.83 -11.18
N GLY A 184 -9.63 -17.42 -11.49
CA GLY A 184 -9.07 -17.40 -12.83
C GLY A 184 -9.12 -16.00 -13.45
N THR A 185 -9.44 -15.96 -14.74
CA THR A 185 -9.46 -14.73 -15.54
C THR A 185 -10.90 -14.37 -15.89
N ALA A 186 -11.36 -13.19 -15.46
CA ALA A 186 -12.67 -12.66 -15.81
C ALA A 186 -12.75 -12.30 -17.30
N LEU A 187 -11.72 -11.63 -17.81
CA LEU A 187 -11.58 -11.21 -19.21
C LEU A 187 -10.11 -11.25 -19.63
N ASP A 188 -9.82 -11.79 -20.81
CA ASP A 188 -8.52 -11.70 -21.49
C ASP A 188 -8.70 -10.84 -22.74
N LEU A 189 -7.80 -9.89 -22.99
CA LEU A 189 -7.86 -9.05 -24.20
C LEU A 189 -7.67 -9.85 -25.50
N ALA A 190 -7.18 -11.10 -25.42
CA ALA A 190 -7.23 -12.01 -26.57
C ALA A 190 -8.67 -12.25 -27.09
N ASP A 191 -9.70 -12.07 -26.24
CA ASP A 191 -11.11 -12.17 -26.59
C ASP A 191 -11.73 -10.81 -27.01
N VAL A 192 -10.93 -9.73 -27.08
CA VAL A 192 -11.36 -8.37 -27.43
C VAL A 192 -10.87 -8.02 -28.85
N SER A 193 -11.79 -7.73 -29.78
CA SER A 193 -11.45 -7.62 -31.21
C SER A 193 -10.69 -6.36 -31.61
N TRP A 194 -10.68 -5.34 -30.78
CA TRP A 194 -10.17 -4.01 -31.11
C TRP A 194 -8.89 -3.62 -30.37
N CYS A 195 -8.46 -4.40 -29.37
CA CYS A 195 -7.21 -4.19 -28.64
C CYS A 195 -6.77 -5.47 -27.90
N ASP A 196 -5.47 -5.76 -27.91
CA ASP A 196 -4.85 -6.93 -27.29
C ASP A 196 -3.79 -6.59 -26.21
N ALA A 197 -3.73 -5.33 -25.76
CA ALA A 197 -2.71 -4.84 -24.82
C ALA A 197 -3.26 -3.88 -23.76
N ASN A 198 -2.53 -3.75 -22.65
CA ASN A 198 -2.77 -2.73 -21.62
C ASN A 198 -4.14 -2.87 -20.93
N ALA A 199 -4.42 -4.05 -20.38
CA ALA A 199 -5.60 -4.35 -19.58
C ALA A 199 -5.51 -3.68 -18.21
N TRP A 200 -6.18 -2.53 -18.02
CA TRP A 200 -6.09 -1.74 -16.79
C TRP A 200 -7.44 -1.42 -16.16
N ALA A 201 -7.41 -1.23 -14.84
CA ALA A 201 -8.44 -0.60 -14.02
C ALA A 201 -9.87 -1.07 -14.36
N PRO A 202 -10.18 -2.36 -14.10
CA PRO A 202 -11.53 -2.85 -14.28
C PRO A 202 -12.48 -2.21 -13.27
N GLY A 203 -13.69 -1.83 -13.72
CA GLY A 203 -14.79 -1.37 -12.89
C GLY A 203 -15.98 -2.32 -13.01
N ILE A 204 -16.41 -2.92 -11.90
CA ILE A 204 -17.50 -3.90 -11.86
C ILE A 204 -18.79 -3.29 -11.30
N VAL A 205 -19.91 -3.58 -11.95
CA VAL A 205 -21.25 -3.27 -11.43
C VAL A 205 -22.26 -4.35 -11.82
N GLU A 206 -23.27 -4.56 -10.99
CA GLU A 206 -24.41 -5.42 -11.31
C GLU A 206 -25.63 -4.57 -11.66
N LYS A 207 -26.37 -4.98 -12.68
CA LYS A 207 -27.66 -4.39 -13.03
C LYS A 207 -28.58 -5.46 -13.63
N ASP A 208 -29.76 -5.62 -13.04
CA ASP A 208 -30.84 -6.52 -13.50
C ASP A 208 -30.38 -7.98 -13.69
N GLY A 209 -29.51 -8.47 -12.79
CA GLY A 209 -28.93 -9.81 -12.81
C GLY A 209 -27.79 -10.00 -13.81
N THR A 210 -27.38 -8.94 -14.51
CA THR A 210 -26.22 -8.93 -15.43
C THR A 210 -25.05 -8.21 -14.78
N TYR A 211 -23.86 -8.80 -14.89
CA TYR A 211 -22.61 -8.21 -14.40
C TYR A 211 -21.92 -7.50 -15.56
N TRP A 212 -21.54 -6.23 -15.33
CA TRP A 212 -20.91 -5.36 -16.32
C TRP A 212 -19.51 -4.99 -15.84
N LEU A 213 -18.51 -5.38 -16.61
CA LEU A 213 -17.10 -5.07 -16.38
C LEU A 213 -16.69 -3.99 -17.37
N TYR A 214 -16.57 -2.75 -16.90
CA TYR A 214 -15.89 -1.70 -17.64
C TYR A 214 -14.39 -1.91 -17.50
N PHE A 215 -13.63 -1.67 -18.55
CA PHE A 215 -12.19 -1.93 -18.51
C PHE A 215 -11.45 -0.98 -19.44
N THR A 216 -10.18 -0.74 -19.14
CA THR A 216 -9.28 -0.02 -20.04
C THR A 216 -8.47 -1.01 -20.86
N ALA A 217 -8.40 -0.79 -22.17
CA ALA A 217 -7.50 -1.50 -23.08
C ALA A 217 -6.96 -0.52 -24.12
N CYS A 218 -5.64 -0.54 -24.39
CA CYS A 218 -4.99 0.41 -25.30
C CYS A 218 -5.35 1.89 -25.01
N GLN A 219 -5.52 2.25 -23.73
CA GLN A 219 -5.95 3.59 -23.27
C GLN A 219 -7.33 4.02 -23.80
N SER A 220 -8.22 3.07 -24.09
CA SER A 220 -9.63 3.28 -24.42
C SER A 220 -10.49 2.47 -23.45
N ILE A 221 -11.74 2.87 -23.24
CA ILE A 221 -12.66 2.19 -22.32
C ILE A 221 -13.54 1.24 -23.12
N GLY A 222 -13.54 -0.04 -22.74
CA GLY A 222 -14.47 -1.06 -23.18
C GLY A 222 -15.50 -1.40 -22.10
N VAL A 223 -16.49 -2.21 -22.50
CA VAL A 223 -17.47 -2.79 -21.58
C VAL A 223 -17.72 -4.25 -21.99
N ALA A 224 -17.60 -5.14 -21.02
CA ALA A 224 -17.89 -6.56 -21.15
C ALA A 224 -19.01 -6.95 -20.20
N LYS A 225 -19.71 -8.05 -20.47
CA LYS A 225 -20.78 -8.54 -19.61
C LYS A 225 -20.71 -10.05 -19.34
N ALA A 226 -21.31 -10.47 -18.24
CA ALA A 226 -21.47 -11.86 -17.85
C ALA A 226 -22.79 -12.09 -17.08
N ASP A 227 -23.26 -13.34 -17.07
CA ASP A 227 -24.43 -13.77 -16.30
C ASP A 227 -24.06 -14.21 -14.86
N SER A 228 -22.78 -14.14 -14.51
CA SER A 228 -22.21 -14.57 -13.23
C SER A 228 -21.07 -13.64 -12.85
N PRO A 229 -20.85 -13.35 -11.55
CA PRO A 229 -19.75 -12.50 -11.12
C PRO A 229 -18.38 -13.15 -11.42
N ALA A 230 -18.32 -14.49 -11.51
CA ALA A 230 -17.08 -15.18 -11.90
C ALA A 230 -16.73 -15.02 -13.41
N GLY A 231 -17.65 -14.52 -14.23
CA GLY A 231 -17.53 -14.56 -15.67
C GLY A 231 -17.86 -15.94 -16.27
N PRO A 232 -17.34 -16.25 -17.48
CA PRO A 232 -16.44 -15.41 -18.27
C PRO A 232 -17.15 -14.17 -18.81
N PHE A 233 -16.46 -13.03 -18.77
CA PHE A 233 -16.95 -11.80 -19.39
C PHE A 233 -16.67 -11.82 -20.89
N ARG A 234 -17.59 -11.22 -21.65
CA ARG A 234 -17.50 -11.09 -23.11
C ARG A 234 -17.70 -9.63 -23.51
N ASP A 235 -16.86 -9.13 -24.41
CA ASP A 235 -16.99 -7.79 -24.97
C ASP A 235 -18.42 -7.59 -25.49
N ALA A 236 -19.09 -6.56 -24.95
CA ALA A 236 -20.49 -6.29 -25.23
C ALA A 236 -20.68 -5.41 -26.47
N LEU A 237 -19.62 -4.76 -26.96
CA LEU A 237 -19.68 -3.80 -28.07
C LEU A 237 -18.89 -4.27 -29.30
N GLY A 238 -17.72 -4.88 -29.11
CA GLY A 238 -16.77 -5.16 -30.20
C GLY A 238 -15.99 -3.94 -30.68
N GLU A 239 -16.17 -2.79 -30.02
CA GLU A 239 -15.43 -1.54 -30.18
C GLU A 239 -15.36 -0.77 -28.85
N PRO A 240 -14.47 0.23 -28.69
CA PRO A 240 -14.42 1.04 -27.48
C PRO A 240 -15.72 1.83 -27.24
N LEU A 241 -16.20 1.84 -25.99
CA LEU A 241 -17.25 2.75 -25.52
C LEU A 241 -16.76 4.20 -25.49
N VAL A 242 -15.50 4.42 -25.07
CA VAL A 242 -14.82 5.72 -25.13
C VAL A 242 -13.45 5.52 -25.74
N LYS A 243 -13.13 6.28 -26.80
CA LYS A 243 -11.86 6.16 -27.50
C LYS A 243 -10.76 6.93 -26.78
N LYS A 244 -9.53 6.44 -26.89
CA LYS A 244 -8.34 7.13 -26.41
C LYS A 244 -8.33 8.61 -26.82
N GLY A 245 -8.27 9.48 -25.81
CA GLY A 245 -8.09 10.92 -26.01
C GLY A 245 -9.36 11.66 -26.45
N GLU A 246 -10.52 11.02 -26.47
CA GLU A 246 -11.78 11.59 -26.97
C GLU A 246 -12.17 12.89 -26.25
N PHE A 247 -11.84 13.01 -24.96
CA PHE A 247 -12.14 14.18 -24.13
C PHE A 247 -10.91 15.07 -23.87
N GLY A 248 -9.84 14.92 -24.67
CA GLY A 248 -8.62 15.74 -24.57
C GLY A 248 -7.64 15.35 -23.46
N HIS A 249 -7.92 14.25 -22.76
CA HIS A 249 -7.08 13.64 -21.73
C HIS A 249 -7.22 12.10 -21.80
N GLN A 250 -6.58 11.34 -20.90
CA GLN A 250 -6.58 9.87 -21.03
C GLN A 250 -7.95 9.27 -20.71
N SER A 251 -8.42 8.36 -21.56
CA SER A 251 -9.70 7.66 -21.42
C SER A 251 -9.47 6.30 -20.75
N ILE A 252 -9.33 6.32 -19.43
CA ILE A 252 -8.98 5.16 -18.60
C ILE A 252 -9.82 5.16 -17.29
N ASP A 253 -9.65 4.13 -16.47
CA ASP A 253 -10.16 4.03 -15.11
C ASP A 253 -11.68 4.23 -14.99
N ALA A 254 -12.43 3.45 -15.77
CA ALA A 254 -13.88 3.54 -15.77
C ALA A 254 -14.49 2.91 -14.50
N ALA A 255 -15.33 3.67 -13.80
CA ALA A 255 -16.10 3.21 -12.66
C ALA A 255 -17.59 3.46 -12.88
N ALA A 256 -18.38 2.40 -12.81
CA ALA A 256 -19.83 2.50 -12.93
C ALA A 256 -20.50 2.50 -11.54
N PHE A 257 -21.66 3.15 -11.49
CA PHE A 257 -22.50 3.24 -10.30
C PHE A 257 -23.96 3.15 -10.73
N VAL A 258 -24.74 2.29 -10.08
CA VAL A 258 -26.19 2.22 -10.25
C VAL A 258 -26.80 2.77 -8.97
N ASP A 259 -27.58 3.85 -9.10
CA ASP A 259 -28.22 4.50 -7.97
C ASP A 259 -29.44 3.69 -7.47
N ASP A 260 -29.95 4.04 -6.30
CA ASP A 260 -31.09 3.37 -5.65
C ASP A 260 -32.36 3.36 -6.52
N ASP A 261 -32.49 4.32 -7.45
CA ASP A 261 -33.60 4.41 -8.41
C ASP A 261 -33.39 3.58 -9.69
N GLY A 262 -32.27 2.85 -9.77
CA GLY A 262 -31.87 2.05 -10.91
C GLY A 262 -31.10 2.81 -12.00
N THR A 263 -30.93 4.13 -11.87
CA THR A 263 -30.22 4.93 -12.87
C THR A 263 -28.74 4.61 -12.89
N PRO A 264 -28.18 4.21 -14.05
CA PRO A 264 -26.75 3.95 -14.17
C PRO A 264 -25.96 5.21 -14.55
N TYR A 265 -24.77 5.31 -13.99
CA TYR A 265 -23.80 6.37 -14.23
C TYR A 265 -22.43 5.76 -14.53
N LEU A 266 -21.65 6.44 -15.36
CA LEU A 266 -20.25 6.10 -15.63
C LEU A 266 -19.36 7.31 -15.34
N TYR A 267 -18.25 7.02 -14.67
CA TYR A 267 -17.20 7.95 -14.28
C TYR A 267 -15.88 7.46 -14.87
N PHE A 268 -15.05 8.34 -15.41
CA PHE A 268 -13.76 7.93 -15.98
C PHE A 268 -12.78 9.09 -16.17
N GLY A 269 -11.53 8.74 -16.46
CA GLY A 269 -10.54 9.64 -17.02
C GLY A 269 -9.33 9.88 -16.11
N GLN A 270 -8.19 10.16 -16.73
CA GLN A 270 -7.01 10.70 -16.06
C GLN A 270 -6.67 12.07 -16.65
N GLY A 271 -6.48 13.07 -15.79
CA GLY A 271 -6.35 14.49 -16.15
C GLY A 271 -7.70 15.22 -16.34
N GLY A 272 -8.80 14.48 -16.30
CA GLY A 272 -10.19 14.94 -16.29
C GLY A 272 -11.07 13.89 -15.64
N PHE A 273 -12.14 14.31 -14.97
CA PHE A 273 -13.10 13.43 -14.31
C PHE A 273 -14.41 13.52 -15.08
N GLU A 274 -14.53 12.74 -16.14
CA GLU A 274 -15.74 12.71 -16.95
C GLU A 274 -16.85 11.92 -16.24
N ALA A 275 -18.07 12.44 -16.30
CA ALA A 275 -19.23 11.79 -15.73
C ALA A 275 -20.46 11.92 -16.65
N ALA A 276 -21.21 10.84 -16.82
CA ALA A 276 -22.48 10.85 -17.53
C ALA A 276 -23.44 9.80 -16.98
N ARG A 277 -24.73 10.04 -17.23
CA ARG A 277 -25.75 8.99 -17.13
C ARG A 277 -25.58 8.01 -18.30
N LEU A 278 -25.63 6.72 -18.00
CA LEU A 278 -25.75 5.66 -18.99
C LEU A 278 -27.22 5.40 -19.33
N LYS A 279 -27.48 4.81 -20.49
CA LYS A 279 -28.79 4.20 -20.77
C LYS A 279 -28.91 2.88 -20.03
N GLU A 280 -30.13 2.38 -19.94
CA GLU A 280 -30.43 1.07 -19.34
C GLU A 280 -29.68 -0.10 -19.99
N ASP A 281 -29.21 0.07 -21.23
CA ASP A 281 -28.42 -0.92 -21.96
C ASP A 281 -26.97 -1.07 -21.45
N MET A 282 -26.51 -0.17 -20.56
CA MET A 282 -25.16 -0.13 -19.98
C MET A 282 -24.00 0.02 -20.98
N VAL A 283 -24.31 0.18 -22.27
CA VAL A 283 -23.33 0.24 -23.36
C VAL A 283 -23.46 1.52 -24.20
N SER A 284 -24.29 2.46 -23.78
CA SER A 284 -24.38 3.79 -24.40
C SER A 284 -24.72 4.88 -23.38
N PHE A 285 -24.26 6.10 -23.67
CA PHE A 285 -24.54 7.27 -22.82
C PHE A 285 -25.96 7.83 -23.06
N ALA A 286 -26.65 8.17 -21.98
CA ALA A 286 -27.92 8.88 -21.99
C ALA A 286 -27.74 10.40 -21.98
N THR A 287 -26.64 10.87 -21.40
CA THR A 287 -26.23 12.29 -21.40
C THR A 287 -24.81 12.41 -21.94
N THR A 288 -24.45 13.57 -22.50
CA THR A 288 -23.06 13.85 -22.86
C THR A 288 -22.18 13.78 -21.60
N PRO A 289 -21.02 13.09 -21.64
CA PRO A 289 -20.04 13.16 -20.55
C PRO A 289 -19.55 14.58 -20.33
N GLU A 290 -19.50 14.98 -19.06
CA GLU A 290 -19.02 16.28 -18.63
C GLU A 290 -17.90 16.14 -17.60
N ASN A 291 -16.90 17.01 -17.69
CA ASN A 291 -15.79 17.05 -16.75
C ASN A 291 -16.24 17.70 -15.43
N ILE A 292 -16.29 16.89 -14.37
CA ILE A 292 -16.70 17.28 -13.02
C ILE A 292 -15.52 17.27 -12.02
N ALA A 293 -14.29 17.39 -12.52
CA ALA A 293 -13.07 17.24 -11.72
C ALA A 293 -13.02 18.20 -10.51
N PRO A 294 -12.93 17.66 -9.28
CA PRO A 294 -12.63 18.46 -8.11
C PRO A 294 -11.15 18.88 -8.09
N PRO A 295 -10.78 19.90 -7.28
CA PRO A 295 -9.39 20.34 -7.17
C PRO A 295 -8.43 19.21 -6.74
N GLY A 296 -7.39 18.98 -7.53
CA GLY A 296 -6.36 17.96 -7.28
C GLY A 296 -6.65 16.59 -7.88
N TYR A 297 -7.76 16.41 -8.60
CA TYR A 297 -8.04 15.18 -9.34
C TYR A 297 -6.91 14.81 -10.30
N ASN A 298 -6.44 13.56 -10.23
CA ASN A 298 -5.60 12.95 -11.26
C ASN A 298 -6.32 11.81 -11.98
N GLU A 299 -6.77 10.76 -11.29
CA GLU A 299 -7.36 9.54 -11.89
C GLU A 299 -8.14 8.68 -10.89
N ALA A 300 -8.50 7.45 -11.29
CA ALA A 300 -9.14 6.43 -10.46
C ALA A 300 -10.43 6.87 -9.74
N PRO A 301 -11.46 7.33 -10.48
CA PRO A 301 -12.71 7.74 -9.87
C PRO A 301 -13.43 6.54 -9.25
N LYS A 302 -13.99 6.71 -8.05
CA LYS A 302 -14.98 5.78 -7.48
C LYS A 302 -16.10 6.57 -6.83
N VAL A 303 -17.34 6.29 -7.22
CA VAL A 303 -18.51 6.93 -6.63
C VAL A 303 -19.36 5.90 -5.90
N PHE A 304 -19.80 6.24 -4.69
CA PHE A 304 -20.74 5.46 -3.91
C PHE A 304 -21.69 6.37 -3.13
N LYS A 305 -22.81 5.81 -2.68
CA LYS A 305 -23.83 6.54 -1.95
C LYS A 305 -23.94 6.04 -0.52
N ARG A 306 -24.07 6.96 0.43
CA ARG A 306 -24.33 6.64 1.85
C ARG A 306 -25.20 7.72 2.47
N ALA A 307 -26.27 7.30 3.15
CA ALA A 307 -27.20 8.20 3.85
C ALA A 307 -27.72 9.36 2.97
N GLY A 308 -28.07 9.05 1.72
CA GLY A 308 -28.64 10.02 0.77
C GLY A 308 -27.63 10.99 0.14
N ARG A 309 -26.33 10.83 0.40
CA ARG A 309 -25.26 11.66 -0.19
C ARG A 309 -24.32 10.82 -1.05
N TYR A 310 -23.75 11.44 -2.07
CA TYR A 310 -22.80 10.83 -3.00
C TYR A 310 -21.38 11.21 -2.59
N TYR A 311 -20.52 10.20 -2.52
CA TYR A 311 -19.10 10.34 -2.21
C TYR A 311 -18.33 9.95 -3.47
N ALA A 312 -17.53 10.88 -3.98
CA ALA A 312 -16.56 10.60 -5.03
C ALA A 312 -15.17 10.52 -4.38
N MET A 313 -14.46 9.44 -4.63
CA MET A 313 -13.05 9.26 -4.31
C MET A 313 -12.23 9.28 -5.60
N TRP A 314 -10.99 9.75 -5.51
CA TRP A 314 -10.05 9.79 -6.63
C TRP A 314 -8.63 9.75 -6.12
N SER A 315 -7.70 9.39 -7.00
CA SER A 315 -6.28 9.47 -6.71
C SER A 315 -5.68 10.80 -7.15
N GLU A 316 -4.71 11.28 -6.38
CA GLU A 316 -3.85 12.42 -6.67
C GLU A 316 -2.41 11.97 -6.84
N ASN A 317 -1.63 12.73 -7.61
CA ASN A 317 -0.27 12.39 -8.06
C ASN A 317 -0.24 11.20 -9.04
N ASP A 318 0.94 10.93 -9.60
CA ASP A 318 1.18 9.82 -10.54
C ASP A 318 1.32 8.49 -9.80
N THR A 319 0.79 7.40 -10.37
CA THR A 319 0.85 6.04 -9.80
C THR A 319 2.26 5.53 -9.50
N ARG A 320 3.32 6.05 -10.13
CA ARG A 320 4.73 5.72 -9.81
C ARG A 320 5.31 6.56 -8.68
N SER A 321 4.58 7.56 -8.20
CA SER A 321 5.01 8.39 -7.09
C SER A 321 4.81 7.65 -5.77
N PRO A 322 5.80 7.67 -4.85
CA PRO A 322 5.56 7.22 -3.48
C PRO A 322 4.50 8.06 -2.75
N ASP A 323 4.18 9.26 -3.28
CA ASP A 323 3.15 10.17 -2.79
C ASP A 323 1.78 9.97 -3.45
N TYR A 324 1.59 8.93 -4.28
CA TYR A 324 0.27 8.55 -4.78
C TYR A 324 -0.69 8.33 -3.60
N GLN A 325 -1.84 9.00 -3.62
CA GLN A 325 -2.72 9.16 -2.47
C GLN A 325 -4.18 9.30 -2.91
N VAL A 326 -5.13 8.97 -2.03
CA VAL A 326 -6.57 9.08 -2.32
C VAL A 326 -7.14 10.30 -1.62
N SER A 327 -7.99 11.05 -2.31
CA SER A 327 -8.83 12.12 -1.77
C SER A 327 -10.30 11.81 -2.01
N TYR A 328 -11.19 12.55 -1.35
CA TYR A 328 -12.62 12.42 -1.58
C TYR A 328 -13.35 13.75 -1.50
N GLY A 329 -14.57 13.75 -2.04
CA GLY A 329 -15.50 14.87 -2.01
C GLY A 329 -16.94 14.37 -1.93
N VAL A 330 -17.83 15.26 -1.51
CA VAL A 330 -19.24 14.92 -1.24
C VAL A 330 -20.16 15.82 -2.05
N SER A 331 -21.24 15.24 -2.57
CA SER A 331 -22.30 15.95 -3.28
C SER A 331 -23.68 15.42 -2.90
N ASP A 332 -24.70 16.22 -3.18
CA ASP A 332 -26.10 15.81 -3.10
C ASP A 332 -26.62 15.31 -4.48
N SER A 333 -25.75 15.24 -5.48
CA SER A 333 -26.02 14.75 -6.84
C SER A 333 -24.94 13.75 -7.28
N PRO A 334 -25.29 12.68 -8.02
CA PRO A 334 -24.33 11.71 -8.54
C PRO A 334 -23.37 12.32 -9.56
N LEU A 335 -23.76 13.42 -10.21
CA LEU A 335 -22.93 14.13 -11.19
C LEU A 335 -22.25 15.38 -10.59
N GLY A 336 -22.22 15.49 -9.26
CA GLY A 336 -21.61 16.61 -8.58
C GLY A 336 -22.42 17.93 -8.66
N PRO A 337 -21.77 19.08 -8.36
CA PRO A 337 -20.35 19.21 -8.06
C PRO A 337 -19.98 18.54 -6.73
N PHE A 338 -18.81 17.89 -6.67
CA PHE A 338 -18.28 17.29 -5.45
C PHE A 338 -17.44 18.31 -4.67
N THR A 339 -17.83 18.57 -3.42
CA THR A 339 -17.03 19.42 -2.53
C THR A 339 -15.94 18.57 -1.89
N LYS A 340 -14.67 18.83 -2.25
CA LYS A 340 -13.51 18.14 -1.67
C LYS A 340 -13.46 18.32 -0.15
N ALA A 341 -13.17 17.24 0.56
CA ALA A 341 -13.02 17.27 2.00
C ALA A 341 -11.83 18.14 2.44
N ALA A 342 -12.02 18.89 3.52
CA ALA A 342 -10.93 19.56 4.21
C ALA A 342 -10.19 18.56 5.12
N GLY A 343 -8.87 18.70 5.27
CA GLY A 343 -8.06 17.84 6.14
C GLY A 343 -7.02 16.97 5.44
N GLY A 344 -6.88 17.09 4.12
CA GLY A 344 -5.89 16.35 3.33
C GLY A 344 -6.46 15.06 2.72
N PRO A 345 -5.59 14.19 2.17
CA PRO A 345 -6.00 12.92 1.57
C PRO A 345 -6.62 11.99 2.63
N VAL A 346 -7.58 11.17 2.19
CA VAL A 346 -8.20 10.14 3.03
C VAL A 346 -7.32 8.91 3.18
N LEU A 347 -6.41 8.68 2.24
CA LEU A 347 -5.41 7.61 2.30
C LEU A 347 -4.08 8.15 1.76
N SER A 348 -3.01 7.97 2.52
CA SER A 348 -1.65 8.34 2.12
C SER A 348 -0.63 7.36 2.68
N LYS A 349 0.61 7.46 2.18
CA LYS A 349 1.74 6.61 2.58
C LYS A 349 1.96 6.58 4.11
N ASP A 350 2.45 5.44 4.62
CA ASP A 350 3.01 5.30 5.97
C ASP A 350 4.47 4.82 5.83
N PRO A 351 5.46 5.75 5.79
CA PRO A 351 6.87 5.38 5.67
C PRO A 351 7.40 4.55 6.84
N GLY A 352 6.77 4.63 8.02
CA GLY A 352 7.12 3.84 9.20
C GLY A 352 6.94 2.35 8.94
N ASP A 353 5.83 1.99 8.29
CA ASP A 353 5.49 0.62 7.89
C ASP A 353 5.92 0.29 6.44
N GLN A 354 6.75 1.15 5.83
CA GLN A 354 7.22 1.06 4.44
C GLN A 354 6.09 0.98 3.41
N ILE A 355 4.93 1.58 3.70
CA ILE A 355 3.79 1.65 2.79
C ILE A 355 3.91 2.92 1.97
N LEU A 356 4.03 2.78 0.65
CA LEU A 356 4.20 3.87 -0.31
C LEU A 356 3.21 3.73 -1.46
N GLY A 357 2.92 4.85 -2.15
CA GLY A 357 2.13 4.84 -3.39
C GLY A 357 0.72 4.30 -3.20
N THR A 358 0.01 4.75 -2.16
CA THR A 358 -1.33 4.27 -1.78
C THR A 358 -2.41 4.98 -2.59
N GLY A 359 -2.80 4.42 -3.72
CA GLY A 359 -3.88 4.98 -4.54
C GLY A 359 -4.57 3.91 -5.36
N HIS A 360 -5.32 4.35 -6.36
CA HIS A 360 -6.41 3.65 -7.04
C HIS A 360 -7.28 2.83 -6.07
N ASN A 361 -8.52 3.24 -5.89
CA ASN A 361 -9.34 2.70 -4.82
C ASN A 361 -10.70 2.21 -5.30
N SER A 362 -11.25 1.32 -4.48
CA SER A 362 -12.66 0.98 -4.46
C SER A 362 -13.16 0.94 -3.02
N VAL A 363 -14.48 0.89 -2.87
CA VAL A 363 -15.16 0.93 -1.58
C VAL A 363 -16.25 -0.13 -1.59
N ILE A 364 -16.32 -0.91 -0.51
CA ILE A 364 -17.36 -1.91 -0.32
C ILE A 364 -18.09 -1.71 0.99
N GLN A 365 -19.42 -1.75 0.93
CA GLN A 365 -20.27 -1.86 2.11
C GLN A 365 -20.45 -3.32 2.48
N VAL A 366 -20.42 -3.64 3.78
CA VAL A 366 -20.86 -4.95 4.26
C VAL A 366 -22.38 -5.04 4.08
N PRO A 367 -22.88 -6.05 3.36
CA PRO A 367 -24.32 -6.21 3.11
C PRO A 367 -25.14 -6.16 4.41
N GLY A 368 -26.18 -5.32 4.41
CA GLY A 368 -27.08 -5.13 5.55
C GLY A 368 -26.49 -4.35 6.74
N ARG A 369 -25.29 -3.79 6.63
CA ARG A 369 -24.61 -3.05 7.71
C ARG A 369 -24.06 -1.73 7.20
N ASP A 370 -24.13 -0.69 8.02
CA ASP A 370 -23.41 0.56 7.77
C ASP A 370 -21.93 0.41 8.18
N GLU A 371 -21.24 -0.54 7.56
CA GLU A 371 -19.84 -0.86 7.75
C GLU A 371 -19.15 -0.93 6.39
N TRP A 372 -18.02 -0.26 6.26
CA TRP A 372 -17.40 0.00 4.98
C TRP A 372 -15.90 -0.29 5.03
N TYR A 373 -15.36 -0.70 3.88
CA TYR A 373 -13.95 -0.99 3.71
C TYR A 373 -13.42 -0.28 2.47
N LEU A 374 -12.21 0.26 2.59
CA LEU A 374 -11.44 0.83 1.50
C LEU A 374 -10.55 -0.27 0.94
N VAL A 375 -10.71 -0.55 -0.34
CA VAL A 375 -9.84 -1.42 -1.12
C VAL A 375 -8.95 -0.53 -1.96
N TYR A 376 -7.65 -0.77 -1.98
CA TYR A 376 -6.72 0.07 -2.72
C TYR A 376 -5.47 -0.71 -3.09
N HIS A 377 -4.62 -0.17 -3.95
CA HIS A 377 -3.28 -0.72 -4.12
C HIS A 377 -2.21 0.13 -3.47
N ARG A 378 -1.06 -0.48 -3.22
CA ARG A 378 0.17 0.18 -2.78
C ARG A 378 1.37 -0.43 -3.49
N PHE A 379 2.54 0.18 -3.36
CA PHE A 379 3.77 -0.44 -3.86
C PHE A 379 4.01 -1.76 -3.17
N ALA A 380 4.36 -2.77 -3.95
CA ALA A 380 4.73 -4.06 -3.43
C ALA A 380 5.95 -3.97 -2.51
N ARG A 381 6.04 -4.87 -1.55
CA ARG A 381 7.11 -4.84 -0.56
C ARG A 381 7.77 -6.22 -0.41
N PRO A 382 9.10 -6.33 -0.57
CA PRO A 382 10.02 -5.28 -1.05
C PRO A 382 9.90 -5.04 -2.57
N GLY A 383 10.39 -3.88 -3.04
CA GLY A 383 10.73 -3.68 -4.46
C GLY A 383 9.66 -3.05 -5.37
N GLY A 384 8.53 -2.60 -4.83
CA GLY A 384 7.48 -1.93 -5.59
C GLY A 384 7.87 -0.54 -6.10
N ASP A 385 7.36 -0.20 -7.30
CA ASP A 385 7.79 0.97 -8.08
C ASP A 385 6.65 1.61 -8.93
N GLY A 386 5.39 1.28 -8.62
CA GLY A 386 4.22 1.70 -9.40
C GLY A 386 3.89 0.79 -10.59
N THR A 387 4.78 -0.13 -10.97
CA THR A 387 4.49 -1.24 -11.91
C THR A 387 4.48 -2.60 -11.23
N HIS A 388 4.96 -2.66 -9.99
CA HIS A 388 4.81 -3.80 -9.08
C HIS A 388 4.04 -3.34 -7.84
N ARG A 389 2.72 -3.49 -7.88
CA ARG A 389 1.80 -3.08 -6.83
C ARG A 389 1.09 -4.29 -6.23
N GLU A 390 0.57 -4.10 -5.03
CA GLU A 390 -0.18 -5.12 -4.28
C GLU A 390 -1.48 -4.52 -3.74
N VAL A 391 -2.54 -5.32 -3.71
CA VAL A 391 -3.85 -4.90 -3.18
C VAL A 391 -3.85 -4.99 -1.66
N ALA A 392 -4.42 -3.98 -1.01
CA ALA A 392 -4.60 -3.91 0.42
C ALA A 392 -6.04 -3.48 0.77
N LEU A 393 -6.47 -3.84 1.98
CA LEU A 393 -7.78 -3.54 2.52
C LEU A 393 -7.65 -2.98 3.94
N ASP A 394 -8.34 -1.88 4.21
CA ASP A 394 -8.44 -1.28 5.53
C ASP A 394 -9.84 -0.69 5.77
N ARG A 395 -10.22 -0.52 7.04
CA ARG A 395 -11.58 -0.08 7.39
C ARG A 395 -11.81 1.39 7.03
N LEU A 396 -12.90 1.64 6.31
CA LEU A 396 -13.40 2.99 6.04
C LEU A 396 -14.43 3.35 7.12
N ARG A 397 -14.25 4.51 7.77
CA ARG A 397 -15.14 4.99 8.83
C ARG A 397 -15.82 6.27 8.40
N PHE A 398 -16.93 6.59 9.05
CA PHE A 398 -17.63 7.86 8.85
C PHE A 398 -17.85 8.54 10.19
N GLY A 399 -17.58 9.84 10.24
CA GLY A 399 -17.99 10.73 11.31
C GLY A 399 -19.50 10.92 11.33
N ALA A 400 -20.02 11.47 12.43
CA ALA A 400 -21.45 11.74 12.58
C ALA A 400 -21.98 12.76 11.57
N ASP A 401 -21.12 13.62 11.05
CA ASP A 401 -21.40 14.62 10.00
C ASP A 401 -21.24 14.07 8.57
N GLY A 402 -20.90 12.78 8.43
CA GLY A 402 -20.62 12.14 7.14
C GLY A 402 -19.18 12.35 6.64
N SER A 403 -18.30 13.03 7.38
CA SER A 403 -16.88 13.09 7.03
C SER A 403 -16.23 11.71 7.07
N ILE A 404 -15.19 11.49 6.26
CA ILE A 404 -14.37 10.28 6.31
C ILE A 404 -13.04 10.67 6.95
N PRO A 405 -12.75 10.25 8.19
CA PRO A 405 -11.43 10.46 8.78
C PRO A 405 -10.37 9.70 7.97
N ALA A 406 -9.13 10.20 8.00
CA ALA A 406 -8.01 9.55 7.32
C ALA A 406 -7.90 8.06 7.72
N VAL A 407 -7.81 7.21 6.71
CA VAL A 407 -7.55 5.78 6.83
C VAL A 407 -6.05 5.61 6.96
N ARG A 408 -5.61 4.95 8.04
CA ARG A 408 -4.22 4.54 8.20
C ARG A 408 -4.03 3.23 7.44
N PRO A 409 -3.18 3.18 6.39
CA PRO A 409 -2.91 1.92 5.71
C PRO A 409 -2.14 0.97 6.63
N THR A 410 -2.40 -0.33 6.57
CA THR A 410 -1.77 -1.29 7.48
C THR A 410 -1.19 -2.53 6.80
N GLN A 411 -0.24 -3.18 7.49
CA GLN A 411 0.16 -4.56 7.17
C GLN A 411 -0.83 -5.58 7.74
N ARG A 412 -1.42 -5.26 8.90
CA ARG A 412 -2.33 -6.17 9.59
C ARG A 412 -3.60 -6.46 8.78
N GLY A 413 -4.06 -5.48 8.01
CA GLY A 413 -5.33 -5.53 7.30
C GLY A 413 -6.50 -5.60 8.28
N ILE A 414 -7.46 -6.47 7.98
CA ILE A 414 -8.73 -6.55 8.70
C ILE A 414 -8.94 -7.95 9.28
N ASP A 415 -9.86 -8.07 10.22
CA ASP A 415 -10.36 -9.38 10.63
C ASP A 415 -11.44 -9.86 9.65
N PRO A 416 -11.66 -11.18 9.52
CA PRO A 416 -12.73 -11.73 8.68
C PRO A 416 -14.09 -11.11 8.98
N VAL A 417 -14.78 -10.68 7.92
CA VAL A 417 -16.05 -9.97 7.99
C VAL A 417 -17.19 -10.87 7.57
N THR A 418 -18.04 -11.27 8.50
CA THR A 418 -19.24 -12.04 8.16
C THR A 418 -20.34 -11.13 7.57
N PRO A 419 -20.80 -11.36 6.33
CA PRO A 419 -21.95 -10.66 5.77
C PRO A 419 -23.21 -11.06 6.53
N VAL A 420 -24.16 -10.13 6.68
CA VAL A 420 -25.51 -10.50 7.12
C VAL A 420 -26.21 -11.11 5.91
N ARG A 421 -26.66 -12.36 6.02
CA ARG A 421 -27.52 -12.95 4.99
C ARG A 421 -28.80 -12.11 4.93
N ALA A 422 -29.06 -11.49 3.79
CA ALA A 422 -30.38 -10.97 3.52
C ALA A 422 -31.33 -12.16 3.42
N ASP A 423 -32.32 -12.24 4.32
CA ASP A 423 -33.46 -13.11 4.11
C ASP A 423 -34.14 -12.64 2.82
N ARG A 424 -34.14 -13.50 1.79
CA ARG A 424 -34.73 -13.21 0.48
C ARG A 424 -36.24 -13.03 0.55
#